data_AF-A0A2P5NX32-F1
#
_entry.id   AF-A0A2P5NX32-F1
#
_cell.length_a   1.000
_cell.length_b   1.000
_cell.length_c   1.000
_cell.angle_alpha   90.00
_cell.angle_beta   90.00
_cell.angle_gamma   90.00
#
_symmetry.space_group_name_H-M   'P 1'
#
loop_
_entity.id
_entity.type
_entity.pdbx_description
1 polymer ?
#
loop_
_entity_poly.entity_id
_entity_poly.type
_entity_poly.pdbx_seq_one_letter_code
_entity_poly.pdbx_strand_id
1 'polypeptide(L)'
;MSIYAVEPPGADPEYIMRWSVREVKCSWSEVRTRHLVGYIPLTQDGRTSSPIQSFDRETMQIKTRSGRIYQLHGPPGGNSDAEYIWDFYVQTNNATDEIDVTDQYDP
;
A
#
# COMPACT_ATOMS: atom_id res chain seq x y z
N MET A 1 28.86 7.55 -29.46
CA MET A 1 28.54 6.89 -28.18
C MET A 1 27.06 6.98 -27.99
N SER A 2 26.32 5.90 -28.27
CA SER A 2 24.90 5.85 -27.98
C SER A 2 24.73 5.49 -26.51
N ILE A 3 24.28 6.45 -25.72
CA ILE A 3 23.74 6.17 -24.39
C ILE A 3 22.38 5.51 -24.61
N TYR A 4 22.27 4.22 -24.35
CA TYR A 4 20.96 3.62 -24.20
C TYR A 4 20.37 4.20 -22.91
N ALA A 5 19.34 5.03 -23.05
CA ALA A 5 18.43 5.30 -21.95
C ALA A 5 17.74 3.97 -21.63
N VAL A 6 18.29 3.23 -20.68
CA VAL A 6 17.58 2.13 -20.05
C VAL A 6 16.44 2.80 -19.29
N GLU A 7 15.22 2.71 -19.81
CA GLU A 7 14.03 2.96 -19.01
C GLU A 7 14.23 2.13 -17.73
N PRO A 8 14.12 2.73 -16.52
CA PRO A 8 14.22 1.93 -15.31
C PRO A 8 13.19 0.80 -15.47
N PRO A 9 13.58 -0.47 -15.30
CA PRO A 9 12.63 -1.56 -15.46
C PRO A 9 11.44 -1.19 -14.58
N GLY A 10 10.27 -1.01 -15.20
CA GLY A 10 9.05 -0.76 -14.46
C GLY A 10 8.94 -1.94 -13.51
N ALA A 11 9.22 -1.71 -12.23
CA ALA A 11 9.30 -2.79 -11.26
C ALA A 11 7.99 -3.55 -11.34
N ASP A 12 8.07 -4.86 -11.61
CA ASP A 12 6.88 -5.68 -11.74
C ASP A 12 6.00 -5.46 -10.50
N PRO A 13 4.72 -5.11 -10.69
CA PRO A 13 3.85 -4.78 -9.58
C PRO A 13 3.73 -5.99 -8.64
N GLU A 14 3.83 -5.74 -7.34
CA GLU A 14 3.70 -6.79 -6.34
C GLU A 14 2.21 -7.07 -6.09
N TYR A 15 1.77 -8.31 -6.30
CA TYR A 15 0.38 -8.68 -6.08
C TYR A 15 0.05 -8.70 -4.60
N ILE A 16 -1.02 -8.01 -4.24
CA ILE A 16 -1.55 -7.99 -2.88
C ILE A 16 -3.01 -8.40 -2.87
N MET A 17 -3.38 -9.26 -1.93
CA MET A 17 -4.73 -9.80 -1.76
C MET A 17 -5.23 -9.52 -0.35
N ARG A 18 -6.55 -9.62 -0.15
CA ARG A 18 -7.20 -9.33 1.14
C ARG A 18 -6.70 -7.99 1.67
N TRP A 19 -6.90 -7.00 0.83
CA TRP A 19 -6.31 -5.69 0.99
C TRP A 19 -7.32 -4.72 1.60
N SER A 20 -6.81 -3.69 2.26
CA SER A 20 -7.55 -2.55 2.78
C SER A 20 -6.70 -1.30 2.64
N VAL A 21 -7.35 -0.13 2.64
CA VAL A 21 -6.66 1.16 2.67
C VAL A 21 -7.02 1.89 3.95
N ARG A 22 -6.00 2.21 4.75
CA ARG A 22 -6.13 2.88 6.04
C ARG A 22 -5.60 4.30 5.94
N GLU A 23 -6.41 5.27 6.33
CA GLU A 23 -6.01 6.67 6.46
C GLU A 23 -5.70 6.98 7.93
N VAL A 24 -4.53 7.56 8.19
CA VAL A 24 -4.08 7.90 9.55
C VAL A 24 -3.41 9.27 9.60
N LYS A 25 -3.34 9.84 10.80
CA LYS A 25 -2.46 10.97 11.09
C LYS A 25 -1.21 10.46 11.80
N CYS A 26 -0.07 10.49 11.13
CA CYS A 26 1.21 10.08 11.72
C CYS A 26 1.92 11.26 12.39
N SER A 27 2.69 11.03 13.45
CA SER A 27 3.41 12.11 14.15
C SER A 27 4.45 12.83 13.29
N TRP A 28 4.93 12.18 12.22
CA TRP A 28 5.90 12.72 11.28
C TRP A 28 5.26 13.48 10.10
N SER A 29 3.93 13.54 10.01
CA SER A 29 3.21 14.24 8.93
C SER A 29 2.19 15.23 9.48
N GLU A 30 2.15 16.43 8.91
CA GLU A 30 1.12 17.42 9.23
C GLU A 30 -0.23 17.10 8.56
N VAL A 31 -0.21 16.26 7.52
CA VAL A 31 -1.39 15.84 6.75
C VAL A 31 -1.69 14.36 7.01
N ARG A 32 -2.94 13.96 6.76
CA ARG A 32 -3.32 12.55 6.79
C ARG A 32 -2.64 11.81 5.65
N THR A 33 -2.18 10.59 5.92
CA THR A 33 -1.57 9.71 4.92
C THR A 33 -2.34 8.41 4.82
N ARG A 34 -2.45 7.90 3.58
CA ARG A 34 -3.14 6.64 3.29
C ARG A 34 -2.12 5.54 3.06
N HIS A 35 -2.39 4.36 3.60
CA HIS A 35 -1.50 3.23 3.56
C HIS A 35 -2.26 2.01 3.09
N LEU A 36 -1.64 1.24 2.22
CA LEU A 36 -2.15 -0.04 1.78
C LEU A 36 -1.74 -1.10 2.81
N VAL A 37 -2.71 -1.90 3.24
CA VAL A 37 -2.53 -3.04 4.14
C VAL A 37 -3.06 -4.28 3.43
N GLY A 38 -2.32 -5.38 3.44
CA GLY A 38 -2.80 -6.63 2.85
C GLY A 38 -1.77 -7.74 2.88
N TYR A 39 -2.07 -8.84 2.20
CA TYR A 39 -1.25 -10.04 2.18
C TYR A 39 -0.60 -10.28 0.83
N ILE A 40 0.69 -10.60 0.83
CA ILE A 40 1.46 -10.89 -0.38
C ILE A 40 1.63 -12.40 -0.50
N PRO A 41 0.94 -13.07 -1.45
CA PRO A 41 0.97 -14.52 -1.55
C PRO A 41 2.33 -15.08 -1.98
N LEU A 42 3.14 -14.29 -2.70
CA LEU A 42 4.47 -14.72 -3.16
C LEU A 42 5.46 -14.91 -2.01
N THR A 43 5.48 -13.96 -1.08
CA THR A 43 6.36 -13.93 0.11
C THR A 43 5.70 -14.49 1.36
N GLN A 44 4.40 -14.75 1.28
CA GLN A 44 3.57 -15.27 2.36
C GLN A 44 3.55 -14.38 3.61
N ASP A 45 3.63 -13.07 3.45
CA ASP A 45 3.68 -12.10 4.56
C ASP A 45 2.59 -11.03 4.47
N GLY A 46 2.21 -10.53 5.66
CA GLY A 46 1.46 -9.29 5.79
C GLY A 46 2.33 -8.09 5.41
N ARG A 47 1.72 -7.10 4.75
CA ARG A 47 2.40 -5.89 4.30
C ARG A 47 1.59 -4.65 4.67
N THR A 48 2.32 -3.64 5.15
CA THR A 48 1.86 -2.25 5.18
C THR A 48 2.77 -1.40 4.31
N SER A 49 2.19 -0.55 3.47
CA SER A 49 2.95 0.29 2.55
C SER A 49 3.38 1.63 3.16
N SER A 50 4.34 2.28 2.51
CA SER A 50 4.53 3.73 2.66
C SER A 50 3.31 4.51 2.10
N PRO A 51 3.17 5.83 2.35
CA PRO A 51 2.02 6.59 1.90
C PRO A 51 1.70 6.39 0.41
N ILE A 52 0.44 6.16 0.11
CA ILE A 52 -0.09 6.08 -1.26
C ILE A 52 0.10 7.44 -1.93
N GLN A 53 0.66 7.44 -3.14
CA GLN A 53 0.82 8.61 -4.00
C GLN A 53 -0.24 8.67 -5.09
N SER A 54 -0.55 7.52 -5.70
CA SER A 54 -1.56 7.44 -6.75
C SER A 54 -2.21 6.07 -6.78
N PHE A 55 -3.43 6.04 -7.27
CA PHE A 55 -4.18 4.84 -7.53
C PHE A 55 -4.74 4.93 -8.95
N ASP A 56 -4.48 3.89 -9.74
CA ASP A 56 -5.05 3.68 -11.05
C ASP A 56 -6.18 2.65 -10.93
N ARG A 57 -7.42 3.11 -11.13
CA ARG A 57 -8.63 2.28 -11.02
C ARG A 57 -8.82 1.36 -12.23
N GLU A 58 -8.25 1.68 -13.39
CA GLU A 58 -8.38 0.81 -14.57
C GLU A 58 -7.52 -0.44 -14.42
N THR A 59 -6.30 -0.28 -13.90
CA THR A 59 -5.35 -1.38 -13.69
C THR A 59 -5.36 -1.95 -12.28
N MET A 60 -6.10 -1.31 -11.37
CA MET A 60 -6.13 -1.61 -9.93
C MET A 60 -4.73 -1.56 -9.30
N GLN A 61 -3.94 -0.55 -9.67
CA GLN A 61 -2.56 -0.38 -9.20
C GLN A 61 -2.41 0.80 -8.25
N ILE A 62 -1.68 0.57 -7.15
CA ILE A 62 -1.31 1.59 -6.17
C ILE A 62 0.19 1.86 -6.28
N LYS A 63 0.55 3.13 -6.46
CA LYS A 63 1.93 3.61 -6.33
C LYS A 63 2.11 4.30 -5.00
N THR A 64 3.21 3.99 -4.33
CA THR A 64 3.52 4.49 -2.99
C THR A 64 4.72 5.43 -3.00
N ARG A 65 4.91 6.21 -1.93
CA ARG A 65 6.00 7.18 -1.78
C ARG A 65 7.39 6.57 -1.92
N SER A 66 7.56 5.31 -1.53
CA SER A 66 8.82 4.59 -1.72
C SER A 66 9.09 4.16 -3.17
N GLY A 67 8.17 4.46 -4.11
CA GLY A 67 8.26 4.02 -5.51
C GLY A 67 7.77 2.59 -5.78
N ARG A 68 7.26 1.89 -4.76
CA ARG A 68 6.69 0.54 -4.93
C ARG A 68 5.34 0.62 -5.61
N ILE A 69 5.08 -0.32 -6.49
CA ILE A 69 3.82 -0.51 -7.19
C ILE A 69 3.21 -1.81 -6.70
N TYR A 70 1.96 -1.74 -6.23
CA TYR A 70 1.18 -2.90 -5.82
C TYR A 70 0.00 -3.05 -6.76
N GLN A 71 -0.31 -4.29 -7.14
CA GLN A 71 -1.53 -4.59 -7.88
C GLN A 71 -2.54 -5.27 -6.97
N LEU A 72 -3.68 -4.61 -6.78
CA LEU A 72 -4.78 -5.09 -5.95
C LEU A 72 -5.46 -6.26 -6.64
N HIS A 73 -5.51 -7.40 -5.97
CA HIS A 73 -6.07 -8.62 -6.52
C HIS A 73 -7.18 -9.20 -5.64
N GLY A 74 -8.31 -9.50 -6.27
CA GLY A 74 -9.52 -9.93 -5.58
C GLY A 74 -10.20 -8.81 -4.79
N PRO A 75 -11.30 -9.13 -4.09
CA PRO A 75 -12.03 -8.17 -3.29
C PRO A 75 -11.18 -7.68 -2.10
N PRO A 76 -11.51 -6.50 -1.55
CA PRO A 76 -10.95 -6.07 -0.28
C PRO A 76 -11.27 -7.05 0.85
N GLY A 77 -10.47 -7.03 1.90
CA GLY A 77 -10.67 -7.90 3.06
C GLY A 77 -9.53 -7.79 4.08
N GLY A 78 -9.69 -8.50 5.20
CA GLY A 78 -8.67 -8.58 6.25
C GLY A 78 -7.77 -9.82 6.14
N ASN A 79 -6.56 -9.71 6.66
CA ASN A 79 -5.64 -10.82 6.88
C ASN A 79 -4.92 -10.63 8.22
N SER A 80 -4.88 -11.66 9.07
CA SER A 80 -4.30 -11.56 10.43
C SER A 80 -2.84 -11.10 10.45
N ASP A 81 -2.03 -11.54 9.49
CA ASP A 81 -0.62 -11.15 9.41
C ASP A 81 -0.50 -9.69 8.95
N ALA A 82 -1.37 -9.26 8.04
CA ALA A 82 -1.43 -7.88 7.59
C ALA A 82 -1.88 -6.93 8.71
N GLU A 83 -2.88 -7.32 9.49
CA GLU A 83 -3.36 -6.56 10.66
C GLU A 83 -2.27 -6.48 11.74
N TYR A 84 -1.53 -7.57 11.99
CA TYR A 84 -0.41 -7.54 12.94
C TYR A 84 0.68 -6.52 12.52
N ILE A 85 1.02 -6.49 11.23
CA ILE A 85 2.00 -5.53 10.70
C ILE A 85 1.46 -4.10 10.75
N TRP A 86 0.15 -3.93 10.52
CA TRP A 86 -0.52 -2.64 10.66
C TRP A 86 -0.50 -2.12 12.10
N ASP A 87 -0.84 -2.95 13.09
CA ASP A 87 -0.79 -2.59 14.50
C ASP A 87 0.62 -2.16 14.93
N PHE A 88 1.64 -2.88 14.45
CA PHE A 88 3.05 -2.53 14.68
C PHE A 88 3.41 -1.19 14.02
N TYR A 89 2.90 -0.94 12.80
CA TYR A 89 3.09 0.32 12.09
C TYR A 89 2.48 1.49 12.86
N VAL A 90 1.23 1.36 13.32
CA VAL A 90 0.50 2.38 14.08
C VAL A 90 1.27 2.76 15.34
N GLN A 91 1.72 1.76 16.11
CA GLN A 91 2.50 1.98 17.32
C GLN A 91 3.84 2.67 17.04
N THR A 92 4.59 2.20 16.04
CA THR A 92 5.93 2.72 15.72
C THR A 92 5.87 4.16 15.19
N ASN A 93 4.80 4.52 14.49
CA ASN A 93 4.64 5.84 13.87
C ASN A 93 3.80 6.81 14.71
N ASN A 94 3.38 6.41 15.92
CA ASN A 94 2.40 7.13 16.75
C ASN A 94 1.21 7.60 15.89
N ALA A 95 0.70 6.69 15.05
CA ALA A 95 -0.39 7.01 14.14
C ALA A 95 -1.71 7.06 14.93
N THR A 96 -2.53 8.07 14.64
CA THR A 96 -3.83 8.27 15.30
C THR A 96 -4.92 8.52 14.26
N ASP A 97 -6.17 8.59 14.74
CA ASP A 97 -7.35 8.86 13.92
C ASP A 97 -7.46 7.93 12.70
N GLU A 98 -7.27 6.63 12.93
CA GLU A 98 -7.40 5.63 11.88
C GLU A 98 -8.81 5.61 11.31
N ILE A 99 -8.90 5.66 9.97
CA ILE A 99 -10.13 5.53 9.22
C ILE A 99 -9.92 4.50 8.11
N ASP A 100 -10.81 3.51 8.05
CA ASP A 100 -10.89 2.62 6.90
C ASP A 100 -11.48 3.40 5.71
N VAL A 101 -10.71 3.53 4.64
CA VAL A 101 -11.12 4.21 3.40
C VAL A 101 -11.12 3.26 2.21
N THR A 102 -11.18 1.95 2.46
CA THR A 102 -11.14 0.89 1.44
C THR A 102 -12.21 1.08 0.35
N ASP A 103 -13.41 1.52 0.72
CA ASP A 103 -14.51 1.79 -0.22
C ASP A 103 -14.19 2.84 -1.28
N GLN A 104 -13.18 3.70 -1.05
CA GLN A 104 -12.73 4.69 -2.03
C GLN A 104 -11.85 4.06 -3.13
N TYR A 105 -11.41 2.81 -2.94
CA TYR A 105 -10.49 2.07 -3.80
C TYR A 105 -11.12 0.80 -4.39
N ASP A 106 -12.28 0.37 -3.88
CA ASP A 106 -13.08 -0.72 -4.47
C ASP A 106 -13.53 -0.33 -5.90
N PRO A 107 -13.59 -1.28 -6.86
CA PRO A 107 -14.05 -1.04 -8.23
C PRO A 107 -15.54 -0.68 -8.35
#